data_AF-A0A352C9X4-F1
#
_entry.id   AF-A0A352C9X4-F1
#
_cell.length_a   1.000
_cell.length_b   1.000
_cell.length_c   1.000
_cell.angle_alpha   90.00
_cell.angle_beta   90.00
_cell.angle_gamma   90.00
#
_symmetry.space_group_name_H-M   'P 1'
#
loop_
_entity.id
_entity.type
_entity.pdbx_description
1 polymer ?
#
loop_
_entity_poly.entity_id
_entity_poly.type
_entity_poly.pdbx_seq_one_letter_code
_entity_poly.pdbx_strand_id
1 'polypeptide(L)' 'LLAAARAVLPGLAAPIWRGAHRWRYAQVTRAPGSAYAYDRTRRLGACGDWRLGPRVELAWQSGDALGQAMMHH' A
#
# COMPACT_ATOMS: atom_id res chain seq x y z
N LEU A 1 -15.60 -5.07 16.26
CA LEU A 1 -15.09 -3.67 16.35
C LEU A 1 -15.85 -2.84 17.39
N LEU A 2 -17.16 -2.60 17.27
CA LEU A 2 -17.88 -1.76 18.26
C LEU A 2 -17.90 -2.32 19.70
N ALA A 3 -18.05 -3.63 19.86
CA ALA A 3 -17.94 -4.27 21.18
C ALA A 3 -16.55 -4.06 21.79
N ALA A 4 -15.49 -4.32 21.00
CA ALA A 4 -14.12 -4.08 21.41
C ALA A 4 -13.85 -2.59 21.74
N ALA A 5 -14.38 -1.65 20.95
CA ALA A 5 -14.24 -0.22 21.19
C ALA A 5 -14.87 0.21 22.53
N ARG A 6 -16.06 -0.30 22.87
CA ARG A 6 -16.70 -0.01 24.17
C ARG A 6 -15.93 -0.60 25.36
N ALA A 7 -15.26 -1.73 25.17
CA ALA A 7 -14.47 -2.36 26.22
C ALA A 7 -13.25 -1.50 26.62
N VAL A 8 -12.68 -0.75 25.68
CA VAL A 8 -11.49 0.09 25.92
C VAL A 8 -11.81 1.59 26.09
N LEU A 9 -13.02 2.02 25.74
CA LEU A 9 -13.52 3.40 25.91
C LEU A 9 -14.85 3.41 26.69
N PRO A 10 -14.79 3.40 28.04
CA PRO A 10 -15.99 3.51 28.87
C PRO A 10 -16.76 4.81 28.58
N GLY A 11 -18.08 4.73 28.48
CA GLY A 11 -18.94 5.87 28.14
C GLY A 11 -19.04 6.19 26.64
N LEU A 12 -18.42 5.38 25.76
CA LEU A 12 -18.56 5.57 24.31
C LEU A 12 -20.02 5.40 23.87
N ALA A 13 -20.63 6.52 23.46
CA ALA A 13 -21.99 6.56 22.93
C ALA A 13 -22.14 5.66 21.69
N ALA A 14 -23.38 5.24 21.42
CA ALA A 14 -23.66 4.52 20.19
C ALA A 14 -23.37 5.42 18.97
N PRO A 15 -22.63 4.93 17.96
CA PRO A 15 -22.35 5.73 16.77
C PRO A 15 -23.62 5.95 15.96
N ILE A 16 -23.81 7.18 15.49
CA ILE A 16 -24.95 7.60 14.66
C ILE A 16 -24.85 7.16 13.19
N TRP A 17 -23.65 6.73 12.76
CA TRP A 17 -23.41 6.18 11.43
C TRP A 17 -22.39 5.02 11.49
N ARG A 18 -22.52 4.06 10.58
CA ARG A 18 -21.64 2.88 10.50
C ARG A 18 -21.40 2.48 9.04
N GLY A 19 -20.13 2.24 8.71
CA GLY A 19 -19.71 1.67 7.44
C GLY A 19 -18.49 0.77 7.64
N ALA A 20 -18.34 -0.23 6.77
CA ALA A 20 -17.20 -1.12 6.77
C ALA A 20 -16.70 -1.32 5.34
N HIS A 21 -15.39 -1.31 5.17
CA HIS A 21 -14.74 -1.63 3.90
C HIS A 21 -13.66 -2.70 4.13
N ARG A 22 -13.52 -3.62 3.18
CA ARG A 22 -12.49 -4.67 3.23
C ARG A 22 -11.48 -4.49 2.11
N TRP A 23 -10.27 -4.11 2.50
CA TRP A 23 -9.13 -3.97 1.61
C TRP A 23 -8.36 -5.31 1.53
N ARG A 24 -8.58 -6.09 0.47
CA ARG A 24 -7.93 -7.40 0.32
C ARG A 24 -6.40 -7.29 0.20
N TYR A 25 -5.90 -6.22 -0.40
CA TYR A 25 -4.48 -5.99 -0.69
C TYR A 25 -3.95 -4.73 0.00
N ALA A 26 -4.36 -4.50 1.25
CA ALA A 26 -4.03 -3.27 1.98
C ALA A 26 -2.57 -3.19 2.43
N GLN A 27 -1.95 -4.35 2.69
CA GLN A 27 -0.66 -4.42 3.35
C GLN A 27 0.15 -5.61 2.81
N VAL A 28 1.22 -5.32 2.07
CA VAL A 28 2.21 -6.32 1.71
C VAL A 28 2.92 -6.82 2.98
N THR A 29 3.04 -8.14 3.12
CA THR A 29 3.74 -8.78 4.26
C THR A 29 5.16 -9.17 3.92
N ARG A 30 5.47 -9.41 2.64
CA ARG A 30 6.81 -9.72 2.15
C ARG A 30 7.06 -9.01 0.82
N ALA A 31 7.83 -7.93 0.88
CA ALA A 31 8.26 -7.21 -0.30
C ALA A 31 9.40 -7.95 -1.04
N PRO A 32 9.50 -7.87 -2.38
CA PRO A 32 10.61 -8.42 -3.16
C PRO A 32 11.97 -7.76 -2.89
N GLY A 33 12.01 -6.60 -2.21
CA GLY A 33 13.26 -5.90 -1.86
C GLY A 33 13.89 -5.10 -3.01
N SER A 34 13.17 -4.92 -4.12
CA SER A 34 13.62 -4.11 -5.27
C SER A 34 12.53 -3.12 -5.66
N ALA A 35 12.92 -1.87 -5.92
CA ALA A 35 11.99 -0.76 -6.13
C ALA A 35 11.05 -0.97 -7.34
N TYR A 36 11.47 -1.66 -8.40
CA TYR A 36 10.65 -1.90 -9.58
C TYR A 36 11.10 -3.15 -10.35
N ALA A 37 10.23 -3.69 -11.21
CA ALA A 37 10.63 -4.62 -12.26
C ALA A 37 10.45 -3.91 -13.59
N TYR A 38 11.42 -4.08 -14.49
CA TYR A 38 11.36 -3.48 -15.81
C TYR A 38 11.90 -4.47 -16.85
N ASP A 39 11.02 -4.89 -17.75
CA ASP A 39 11.38 -5.62 -18.96
C ASP A 39 11.69 -4.59 -20.06
N ARG A 40 12.99 -4.41 -20.35
CA ARG A 40 13.47 -3.45 -21.34
C ARG A 40 13.07 -3.83 -22.77
N THR A 41 13.08 -5.12 -23.10
CA THR A 41 12.75 -5.60 -24.45
C THR A 41 11.29 -5.33 -24.77
N ARG A 42 10.40 -5.51 -23.78
CA ARG A 42 8.96 -5.24 -23.93
C ARG A 42 8.53 -3.83 -23.55
N ARG A 43 9.45 -3.02 -23.02
CA ARG A 43 9.18 -1.69 -22.44
C ARG A 43 8.05 -1.72 -21.42
N LEU A 44 8.02 -2.74 -20.57
CA LEU A 44 6.97 -2.96 -19.57
C LEU A 44 7.55 -2.88 -18.15
N GLY A 45 7.02 -1.96 -17.35
CA GLY A 45 7.44 -1.75 -15.97
C GLY A 45 6.33 -2.05 -14.96
N ALA A 46 6.73 -2.49 -13.76
CA ALA A 46 5.84 -2.68 -12.62
C ALA A 46 6.47 -2.03 -11.37
N CYS A 47 5.72 -1.11 -10.78
CA CYS A 47 6.03 -0.38 -9.55
C CYS A 47 4.83 -0.37 -8.60
N GLY A 48 5.03 0.03 -7.36
CA GLY A 48 4.02 0.14 -6.30
C GLY A 48 4.61 -0.09 -4.92
N ASP A 49 3.85 0.25 -3.89
CA ASP A 49 4.22 0.05 -2.48
C ASP A 49 4.64 -1.41 -2.22
N TRP A 50 3.91 -2.39 -2.78
CA TRP A 50 4.17 -3.82 -2.64
C TRP A 50 5.60 -4.26 -3.01
N ARG A 51 6.36 -3.43 -3.75
CA ARG A 51 7.76 -3.65 -4.10
C ARG A 51 8.74 -3.46 -2.94
N LEU A 52 8.42 -2.54 -2.03
CA LEU A 52 9.31 -2.07 -0.97
C LEU A 52 8.68 -2.17 0.43
N GLY A 53 7.36 -2.03 0.56
CA GLY A 53 6.63 -2.10 1.82
C GLY A 53 5.31 -1.32 1.78
N PRO A 54 4.41 -1.51 2.76
CA PRO A 54 3.03 -1.03 2.71
C PRO A 54 2.89 0.43 3.14
N ARG A 55 3.52 1.34 2.39
CA ARG A 55 3.52 2.78 2.67
C ARG A 55 3.37 3.60 1.40
N VAL A 56 2.71 4.74 1.52
CA VAL A 56 2.50 5.67 0.40
C VAL A 56 3.84 6.17 -0.14
N GLU A 57 4.78 6.49 0.74
CA GLU A 57 6.12 6.95 0.39
C GLU A 57 6.88 5.90 -0.44
N LEU A 58 6.66 4.62 -0.14
CA LEU A 58 7.29 3.51 -0.84
C LEU A 58 6.66 3.27 -2.22
N ALA A 59 5.35 3.52 -2.40
CA ALA A 59 4.75 3.57 -3.73
C ALA A 59 5.37 4.67 -4.59
N TRP A 60 5.54 5.87 -4.02
CA TRP A 60 6.13 7.00 -4.73
C TRP A 60 7.58 6.70 -5.14
N GLN A 61 8.42 6.25 -4.20
CA GLN A 61 9.82 5.90 -4.47
C GLN A 61 9.95 4.79 -5.52
N SER A 62 9.07 3.79 -5.46
CA SER A 62 9.01 2.70 -6.44
C SER A 62 8.70 3.23 -7.85
N GLY A 63 7.74 4.14 -7.97
CA GLY A 63 7.36 4.76 -9.24
C GLY A 63 8.44 5.68 -9.80
N ASP A 64 9.02 6.55 -8.96
CA ASP A 64 10.11 7.43 -9.36
C ASP A 64 11.32 6.64 -9.87
N ALA A 65 11.74 5.61 -9.13
CA ALA A 65 12.85 4.74 -9.53
C ALA A 65 12.61 4.05 -10.89
N LEU A 66 11.37 3.61 -11.16
CA LEU A 66 11.02 3.05 -12.47
C LEU A 66 11.06 4.11 -13.57
N GLY A 67 10.55 5.31 -13.30
CA GLY A 67 10.57 6.43 -14.25
C GLY A 67 11.99 6.83 -14.65
N GLN A 68 12.89 6.98 -13.67
CA GLN A 68 14.31 7.23 -13.92
C GLN A 68 14.94 6.12 -14.77
N ALA A 69 14.64 4.86 -14.44
CA ALA A 69 15.12 3.72 -15.22
C ALA A 69 14.61 3.72 -16.66
N MET A 70 13.40 4.22 -16.92
CA MET A 70 12.85 4.31 -18.28
C MET A 70 13.45 5.47 -19.09
N MET A 71 13.77 6.60 -18.45
CA MET A 71 14.31 7.78 -19.13
C MET A 71 15.79 7.62 -19.52
N HIS A 72 16.55 6.79 -18.82
CA HIS A 72 17.99 6.60 -19.04
C HIS A 72 18.30 5.50 -20.09
N HIS A 73 17.35 5.19 -20.98
CA HIS A 73 17.42 4.19 -22.07
C HIS A 73 16.78 4.68 -23.35
#